data_AF-A0AB34IUC8-F1
#
_entry.id   AF-A0AB34IUC8-F1
#
_cell.length_a   1.000
_cell.length_b   1.000
_cell.length_c   1.000
_cell.angle_alpha   90.00
_cell.angle_beta   90.00
_cell.angle_gamma   90.00
#
_symmetry.space_group_name_H-M   'P 1'
#
loop_
_entity.id
_entity.type
_entity.pdbx_description
1 polymer ?
#
loop_
_entity_poly.entity_id
_entity_poly.type
_entity_poly.pdbx_seq_one_letter_code
_entity_poly.pdbx_strand_id
1 'polypeptide(L)'
;MAANEDSFKFEYGADFPSALDTLSYAIQGRGMGHSFSPAELLTQLNIAAEYKEKTIRRPGKGKRLEASTFEGEMETESRKNAQAACHRLIIPKAKDEIPDIFLRRLDAHRTAAEALIPPLQPPETNVDFLKRMTAVKANTYPNAIILPKGDQESDAEFESRLNVAKECPGLVLPRGKSETADHFKFRMAQQAKSKQTIMPKGVDESERIFKKRAEIQYVCNFTIHPFDIKRETEEQCFNVRLTAHRELCMIPIEPGDMSVLKKFAAEIKKEATYDVDASQLNAKLEEEKQQLEAAKAEKEEARRQSAAASKQAKSDQAREEDELDEEEAQKEKEEHEKKMQAMLEQQKEAAAAKKKAEEEAANRKQSFDEESISFSTIGFMPLKKLLMERGVPKDAVFSCSNKVALKEVAAKHNCKIVFID
;
A
#
# COMPACT_ATOMS: atom_id res chain seq x y z
N MET A 1 12.55 18.70 -13.39
CA MET A 1 13.06 17.42 -13.96
C MET A 1 12.76 16.36 -12.91
N ALA A 2 12.17 15.22 -13.26
CA ALA A 2 12.01 14.15 -12.28
C ALA A 2 13.42 13.74 -11.82
N ALA A 3 13.65 13.70 -10.51
CA ALA A 3 14.89 13.14 -9.98
C ALA A 3 15.00 11.70 -10.48
N ASN A 4 16.22 11.28 -10.84
CA ASN A 4 16.51 9.88 -11.10
C ASN A 4 17.02 9.27 -9.79
N GLU A 5 16.70 8.02 -9.50
CA GLU A 5 17.24 7.31 -8.33
C GLU A 5 18.77 7.39 -8.30
N ASP A 6 19.37 7.44 -9.49
CA ASP A 6 20.80 7.58 -9.77
C ASP A 6 21.43 8.88 -9.22
N SER A 7 20.64 9.91 -8.89
CA SER A 7 21.18 11.15 -8.29
C SER A 7 21.31 11.07 -6.76
N PHE A 8 20.77 10.04 -6.13
CA PHE A 8 20.73 9.97 -4.67
C PHE A 8 22.03 9.44 -4.12
N LYS A 9 22.53 10.07 -3.07
CA LYS A 9 23.64 9.52 -2.29
C LYS A 9 23.10 8.48 -1.31
N PHE A 10 23.32 7.21 -1.64
CA PHE A 10 23.12 6.12 -0.71
C PHE A 10 24.22 6.16 0.36
N GLU A 11 23.86 6.07 1.64
CA GLU A 11 24.84 5.85 2.72
C GLU A 11 24.69 4.40 3.18
N TYR A 12 25.32 3.47 2.47
CA TYR A 12 25.48 2.13 3.05
C TYR A 12 26.46 2.24 4.20
N GLY A 13 25.96 2.11 5.43
CA GLY A 13 26.81 1.96 6.60
C GLY A 13 27.58 0.65 6.55
N ALA A 14 27.87 0.08 7.71
CA ALA A 14 28.50 -1.24 7.78
C ALA A 14 27.58 -2.42 7.36
N ASP A 15 26.45 -2.09 6.74
CA ASP A 15 25.50 -3.01 6.10
C ASP A 15 25.82 -3.22 4.61
N PHE A 16 26.82 -2.50 4.06
CA PHE A 16 27.27 -2.72 2.69
C PHE A 16 27.94 -4.10 2.54
N PRO A 17 27.46 -4.98 1.65
CA PRO A 17 28.06 -6.30 1.48
C PRO A 17 29.46 -6.21 0.85
N SER A 18 30.49 -6.66 1.57
CA SER A 18 31.88 -6.75 1.08
C SER A 18 32.04 -7.60 -0.19
N ALA A 19 31.08 -8.49 -0.44
CA ALA A 19 30.96 -9.25 -1.68
C ALA A 19 30.91 -8.35 -2.92
N LEU A 20 30.20 -7.22 -2.85
CA LEU A 20 30.08 -6.28 -3.98
C LEU A 20 31.41 -5.60 -4.29
N ASP A 21 32.17 -5.22 -3.27
CA ASP A 21 33.53 -4.70 -3.46
C ASP A 21 34.44 -5.76 -4.03
N THR A 22 34.34 -7.00 -3.56
CA THR A 22 35.15 -8.11 -4.09
C THR A 22 34.85 -8.34 -5.57
N LEU A 23 33.58 -8.33 -5.96
CA LEU A 23 33.19 -8.40 -7.37
C LEU A 23 33.82 -7.23 -8.15
N SER A 24 33.65 -6.00 -7.66
CA SER A 24 34.13 -4.81 -8.33
C SER A 24 35.65 -4.78 -8.49
N TYR A 25 36.41 -5.02 -7.42
CA TYR A 25 37.86 -5.06 -7.48
C TYR A 25 38.34 -6.11 -8.47
N ALA A 26 37.73 -7.30 -8.47
CA ALA A 26 38.10 -8.36 -9.40
C ALA A 26 37.84 -7.96 -10.86
N ILE A 27 36.71 -7.32 -11.15
CA ILE A 27 36.27 -7.04 -12.52
C ILE A 27 36.91 -5.76 -13.09
N GLN A 28 36.91 -4.67 -12.30
CA GLN A 28 37.29 -3.32 -12.75
C GLN A 28 38.54 -2.77 -12.06
N GLY A 29 39.12 -3.48 -11.09
CA GLY A 29 40.37 -3.09 -10.42
C GLY A 29 40.21 -1.97 -9.37
N ARG A 30 38.97 -1.63 -9.00
CA ARG A 30 38.63 -0.62 -7.99
C ARG A 30 37.36 -1.02 -7.23
N GLY A 31 37.20 -0.54 -6.00
CA GLY A 31 35.99 -0.75 -5.20
C GLY A 31 34.77 -0.07 -5.80
N MET A 32 33.57 -0.47 -5.35
CA MET A 32 32.35 0.23 -5.75
C MET A 32 32.25 1.56 -5.02
N GLY A 33 31.63 2.55 -5.66
CA GLY A 33 31.16 3.71 -4.94
C GLY A 33 30.02 3.30 -4.00
N HIS A 34 30.17 3.50 -2.69
CA HIS A 34 29.09 3.27 -1.73
C HIS A 34 27.97 4.30 -1.83
N SER A 35 27.96 5.16 -2.84
CA SER A 35 26.89 6.13 -3.07
C SER A 35 25.84 5.64 -4.07
N PHE A 36 26.10 4.56 -4.81
CA PHE A 36 25.23 4.07 -5.88
C PHE A 36 23.96 3.41 -5.35
N SER A 37 22.84 3.54 -6.06
CA SER A 37 21.63 2.78 -5.74
C SER A 37 21.84 1.27 -5.94
N PRO A 38 21.05 0.38 -5.30
CA PRO A 38 21.18 -1.06 -5.55
C PRO A 38 20.98 -1.42 -7.04
N ALA A 39 20.06 -0.74 -7.73
CA ALA A 39 19.83 -0.95 -9.15
C ALA A 39 21.03 -0.49 -10.02
N GLU A 40 21.64 0.63 -9.67
CA GLU A 40 22.83 1.15 -10.35
C GLU A 40 24.05 0.26 -10.09
N LEU A 41 24.24 -0.21 -8.86
CA LEU A 41 25.29 -1.17 -8.50
C LEU A 41 25.22 -2.41 -9.38
N LEU A 42 24.03 -3.00 -9.52
CA LEU A 42 23.80 -4.14 -10.40
C LEU A 42 24.15 -3.78 -11.84
N THR A 43 23.61 -2.68 -12.36
CA THR A 43 23.86 -2.23 -13.74
C THR A 43 25.36 -2.04 -14.03
N GLN A 44 26.08 -1.34 -13.17
CA GLN A 44 27.52 -1.09 -13.31
C GLN A 44 28.34 -2.39 -13.27
N LEU A 45 28.07 -3.27 -12.30
CA LEU A 45 28.75 -4.56 -12.20
C LEU A 45 28.46 -5.44 -13.43
N ASN A 46 27.24 -5.40 -13.96
CA ASN A 46 26.85 -6.16 -15.14
C ASN A 46 27.57 -5.68 -16.40
N ILE A 47 27.63 -4.36 -16.61
CA ILE A 47 28.37 -3.76 -17.72
C ILE A 47 29.86 -4.11 -17.62
N ALA A 48 30.45 -3.97 -16.42
CA ALA A 48 31.87 -4.20 -16.22
C ALA A 48 32.28 -5.67 -16.44
N ALA A 49 31.36 -6.60 -16.19
CA ALA A 49 31.59 -8.03 -16.26
C ALA A 49 31.30 -8.66 -17.63
N GLU A 50 30.88 -7.88 -18.63
CA GLU A 50 30.73 -8.38 -20.00
C GLU A 50 32.07 -8.93 -20.51
N TYR A 51 32.07 -10.17 -21.02
CA TYR A 51 33.26 -10.78 -21.60
C TYR A 51 33.06 -11.03 -23.10
N LYS A 52 33.86 -10.35 -23.92
CA LYS A 52 33.99 -10.65 -25.35
C LYS A 52 35.39 -11.17 -25.63
N GLU A 53 35.47 -12.40 -26.13
CA GLU A 53 36.74 -12.99 -26.53
C GLU A 53 37.40 -12.17 -27.65
N LYS A 54 38.72 -11.91 -27.52
CA LYS A 54 39.48 -11.25 -28.56
C LYS A 54 39.55 -12.16 -29.78
N THR A 55 39.03 -11.68 -30.91
CA THR A 55 39.16 -12.36 -32.20
C THR A 55 40.10 -11.56 -33.09
N ILE A 56 40.70 -12.20 -34.09
CA ILE A 56 41.61 -11.56 -35.06
C ILE A 56 40.94 -10.34 -35.74
N ARG A 57 39.61 -10.34 -35.86
CA ARG A 57 38.83 -9.28 -36.54
C ARG A 57 38.17 -8.26 -35.62
N ARG A 58 38.08 -8.53 -34.31
CA ARG A 58 37.45 -7.61 -33.34
C ARG A 58 38.28 -7.58 -32.06
N PRO A 59 38.80 -6.41 -31.63
CA PRO A 59 39.33 -6.27 -30.28
C PRO A 59 38.18 -6.56 -29.31
N GLY A 60 38.28 -7.66 -28.57
CA GLY A 60 37.31 -8.01 -27.53
C GLY A 60 37.20 -6.86 -26.53
N LYS A 61 35.96 -6.50 -26.16
CA LYS A 61 35.72 -5.63 -25.01
C LYS A 61 35.72 -6.53 -23.77
N GLY A 62 36.75 -6.39 -22.94
CA GLY A 62 36.91 -7.17 -21.71
C GLY A 62 38.38 -7.43 -21.39
N LYS A 63 38.84 -6.98 -20.22
CA LYS A 63 40.14 -7.39 -19.68
C LYS A 63 40.00 -8.85 -19.25
N ARG A 64 40.84 -9.75 -19.80
CA ARG A 64 40.89 -11.12 -19.27
C ARG A 64 41.36 -11.03 -17.82
N LEU A 65 40.61 -11.65 -16.91
CA LEU A 65 41.04 -11.76 -15.53
C LEU A 65 42.21 -12.75 -15.47
N GLU A 66 43.34 -12.26 -14.96
CA GLU A 66 44.52 -13.08 -14.69
C GLU A 66 44.17 -14.19 -13.70
N ALA A 67 44.83 -15.34 -13.81
CA ALA A 67 44.68 -16.41 -12.83
C ALA A 67 45.17 -15.92 -11.47
N SER A 68 44.50 -16.36 -10.40
CA SER A 68 45.00 -16.09 -9.06
C SER A 68 46.16 -17.02 -8.73
N THR A 69 46.98 -16.67 -7.74
CA THR A 69 48.05 -17.55 -7.22
C THR A 69 47.52 -18.84 -6.56
N PHE A 70 46.20 -18.97 -6.39
CA PHE A 70 45.53 -20.12 -5.77
C PHE A 70 44.81 -21.01 -6.79
N GLU A 71 44.82 -20.60 -8.06
CA GLU A 71 44.19 -21.28 -9.17
C GLU A 71 45.25 -22.12 -9.92
N GLY A 72 45.09 -23.44 -9.90
CA GLY A 72 45.95 -24.35 -10.67
C GLY A 72 45.70 -24.27 -12.18
N GLU A 73 46.53 -24.94 -12.97
CA GLU A 73 46.40 -24.93 -14.44
C GLU A 73 45.05 -25.49 -14.92
N MET A 74 44.63 -26.64 -14.39
CA MET A 74 43.33 -27.26 -14.73
C MET A 74 42.13 -26.38 -14.32
N GLU A 75 42.23 -25.72 -13.17
CA GLU A 75 41.20 -24.78 -12.68
C GLU A 75 41.10 -23.56 -13.60
N THR A 76 42.26 -23.02 -13.99
CA THR A 76 42.39 -21.89 -14.91
C THR A 76 41.79 -22.20 -16.28
N GLU A 77 42.08 -23.37 -16.82
CA GLU A 77 41.52 -23.81 -18.10
C GLU A 77 40.00 -24.02 -18.01
N SER A 78 39.53 -24.67 -16.93
CA SER A 78 38.10 -24.86 -16.66
C SER A 78 37.35 -23.53 -16.58
N ARG A 79 37.92 -22.54 -15.90
CA ARG A 79 37.35 -21.19 -15.81
C ARG A 79 37.32 -20.50 -17.16
N LYS A 80 38.42 -20.52 -17.93
CA LYS A 80 38.46 -19.92 -19.27
C LYS A 80 37.38 -20.51 -20.19
N ASN A 81 37.22 -21.84 -20.15
CA ASN A 81 36.18 -22.54 -20.91
C ASN A 81 34.77 -22.12 -20.46
N ALA A 82 34.52 -22.01 -19.16
CA ALA A 82 33.24 -21.53 -18.65
C ALA A 82 32.98 -20.06 -19.01
N GLN A 83 33.98 -19.18 -18.93
CA GLN A 83 33.88 -17.77 -19.32
C GLN A 83 33.53 -17.61 -20.81
N ALA A 84 34.17 -18.40 -21.68
CA ALA A 84 33.88 -18.40 -23.11
C ALA A 84 32.45 -18.85 -23.40
N ALA A 85 31.96 -19.89 -22.69
CA ALA A 85 30.60 -20.39 -22.86
C ALA A 85 29.52 -19.41 -22.36
N CYS A 86 29.79 -18.68 -21.28
CA CYS A 86 28.80 -17.80 -20.63
C CYS A 86 28.89 -16.33 -21.08
N HIS A 87 29.92 -15.95 -21.86
CA HIS A 87 30.21 -14.57 -22.25
C HIS A 87 30.27 -13.59 -21.06
N ARG A 88 30.71 -14.08 -19.90
CA ARG A 88 30.80 -13.35 -18.63
C ARG A 88 32.17 -13.51 -17.98
N LEU A 89 32.66 -12.44 -17.37
CA LEU A 89 33.84 -12.49 -16.52
C LEU A 89 33.54 -13.28 -15.24
N ILE A 90 34.05 -14.50 -15.19
CA ILE A 90 34.10 -15.31 -13.96
C ILE A 90 35.36 -14.95 -13.16
N ILE A 91 35.18 -14.61 -11.89
CA ILE A 91 36.26 -14.23 -10.97
C ILE A 91 37.17 -15.45 -10.70
N PRO A 92 38.51 -15.28 -10.69
CA PRO A 92 39.44 -16.33 -10.30
C PRO A 92 39.14 -16.96 -8.94
N LYS A 93 39.74 -18.12 -8.67
CA LYS A 93 39.60 -18.81 -7.39
C LYS A 93 40.16 -17.96 -6.24
N ALA A 94 39.40 -17.81 -5.16
CA ALA A 94 39.85 -17.10 -3.97
C ALA A 94 40.75 -17.97 -3.09
N LYS A 95 41.54 -17.35 -2.19
CA LYS A 95 42.46 -18.05 -1.28
C LYS A 95 41.76 -19.12 -0.44
N ASP A 96 40.59 -18.78 0.09
CA ASP A 96 39.83 -19.62 1.02
C ASP A 96 38.84 -20.55 0.31
N GLU A 97 38.84 -20.54 -1.04
CA GLU A 97 37.98 -21.37 -1.87
C GLU A 97 38.71 -22.68 -2.22
N ILE A 98 38.25 -23.81 -1.68
CA ILE A 98 38.80 -25.12 -2.07
C ILE A 98 38.43 -25.48 -3.53
N PRO A 99 39.20 -26.35 -4.20
CA PRO A 99 38.94 -26.71 -5.61
C PRO A 99 37.49 -27.11 -5.92
N ASP A 100 36.89 -27.93 -5.06
CA ASP A 100 35.50 -28.40 -5.25
C ASP A 100 34.50 -27.24 -5.23
N ILE A 101 34.68 -26.26 -4.34
CA ILE A 101 33.81 -25.08 -4.24
C ILE A 101 33.95 -24.21 -5.48
N PHE A 102 35.19 -24.03 -5.96
CA PHE A 102 35.45 -23.30 -7.20
C PHE A 102 34.76 -23.97 -8.40
N LEU A 103 34.88 -25.29 -8.54
CA LEU A 103 34.22 -26.04 -9.62
C LEU A 103 32.68 -25.94 -9.53
N ARG A 104 32.11 -25.94 -8.32
CA ARG A 104 30.67 -25.73 -8.11
C ARG A 104 30.22 -24.33 -8.52
N ARG A 105 31.07 -23.31 -8.32
CA ARG A 105 30.85 -21.94 -8.83
C ARG A 105 30.83 -21.91 -10.36
N LEU A 106 31.80 -22.57 -11.01
CA LEU A 106 31.84 -22.67 -12.47
C LEU A 106 30.60 -23.38 -13.03
N ASP A 107 30.16 -24.44 -12.36
CA ASP A 107 28.96 -25.18 -12.72
C ASP A 107 27.68 -24.33 -12.57
N ALA A 108 27.60 -23.49 -11.53
CA ALA A 108 26.51 -22.53 -11.39
C ALA A 108 26.44 -21.53 -12.56
N HIS A 109 27.57 -21.02 -13.04
CA HIS A 109 27.61 -20.17 -14.24
C HIS A 109 27.12 -20.90 -15.50
N ARG A 110 27.36 -22.20 -15.64
CA ARG A 110 26.85 -22.96 -16.81
C ARG A 110 25.32 -23.02 -16.85
N THR A 111 24.66 -23.00 -15.70
CA THR A 111 23.20 -22.95 -15.60
C THR A 111 22.66 -21.52 -15.66
N ALA A 112 23.32 -20.60 -14.95
CA ALA A 112 22.95 -19.19 -14.85
C ALA A 112 24.05 -18.31 -15.46
N ALA A 113 24.15 -18.33 -16.79
CA ALA A 113 25.26 -17.71 -17.55
C ALA A 113 25.46 -16.22 -17.24
N GLU A 114 24.37 -15.48 -17.02
CA GLU A 114 24.41 -14.04 -16.76
C GLU A 114 24.64 -13.69 -15.28
N ALA A 115 24.56 -14.65 -14.36
CA ALA A 115 24.70 -14.36 -12.93
C ALA A 115 26.12 -13.89 -12.59
N LEU A 116 26.22 -12.97 -11.62
CA LEU A 116 27.49 -12.67 -10.95
C LEU A 116 27.56 -13.42 -9.65
N ILE A 117 28.58 -14.25 -9.53
CA ILE A 117 28.73 -15.12 -8.37
C ILE A 117 30.00 -14.70 -7.62
N PRO A 118 29.86 -14.00 -6.48
CA PRO A 118 30.97 -13.77 -5.58
C PRO A 118 31.59 -15.11 -5.15
N PRO A 119 32.94 -15.19 -5.01
CA PRO A 119 33.59 -16.32 -4.38
C PRO A 119 33.06 -16.60 -2.96
N LEU A 120 33.47 -17.72 -2.38
CA LEU A 120 33.20 -17.99 -0.96
C LEU A 120 33.82 -16.88 -0.09
N GLN A 121 33.05 -16.38 0.88
CA GLN A 121 33.48 -15.31 1.79
C GLN A 121 33.07 -15.59 3.22
N PRO A 122 33.94 -15.35 4.23
CA PRO A 122 33.52 -15.41 5.63
C PRO A 122 32.33 -14.47 5.90
N PRO A 123 31.37 -14.88 6.76
CA PRO A 123 31.31 -16.10 7.57
C PRO A 123 30.66 -17.30 6.85
N GLU A 124 30.47 -17.26 5.53
CA GLU A 124 29.87 -18.35 4.74
C GLU A 124 30.73 -19.63 4.83
N THR A 125 30.10 -20.75 5.19
CA THR A 125 30.76 -22.06 5.16
C THR A 125 30.67 -22.69 3.77
N ASN A 126 31.43 -23.77 3.54
CA ASN A 126 31.31 -24.56 2.30
C ASN A 126 29.86 -25.07 2.07
N VAL A 127 29.14 -25.43 3.13
CA VAL A 127 27.75 -25.91 3.03
C VAL A 127 26.82 -24.77 2.63
N ASP A 128 27.00 -23.60 3.24
CA ASP A 128 26.22 -22.40 2.92
C ASP A 128 26.43 -21.95 1.48
N PHE A 129 27.67 -22.01 1.01
CA PHE A 129 28.02 -21.74 -0.38
C PHE A 129 27.27 -22.66 -1.35
N LEU A 130 27.17 -23.96 -1.06
CA LEU A 130 26.43 -24.90 -1.91
C LEU A 130 24.93 -24.58 -1.93
N LYS A 131 24.35 -24.18 -0.79
CA LYS A 131 22.96 -23.69 -0.73
C LYS A 131 22.79 -22.44 -1.60
N ARG A 132 23.74 -21.51 -1.54
CA ARG A 132 23.76 -20.31 -2.38
C ARG A 132 23.87 -20.64 -3.87
N MET A 133 24.73 -21.57 -4.27
CA MET A 133 24.82 -22.01 -5.68
C MET A 133 23.52 -22.64 -6.15
N THR A 134 22.84 -23.40 -5.30
CA THR A 134 21.52 -23.95 -5.61
C THR A 134 20.50 -22.83 -5.82
N ALA A 135 20.54 -21.79 -4.99
CA ALA A 135 19.69 -20.62 -5.15
C ALA A 135 20.01 -19.85 -6.45
N VAL A 136 21.29 -19.71 -6.81
CA VAL A 136 21.73 -19.03 -8.05
C VAL A 136 21.17 -19.75 -9.27
N LYS A 137 21.28 -21.08 -9.32
CA LYS A 137 20.76 -21.91 -10.41
C LYS A 137 19.24 -21.87 -10.53
N ALA A 138 18.54 -21.69 -9.42
CA ALA A 138 17.09 -21.61 -9.39
C ALA A 138 16.55 -20.22 -9.74
N ASN A 139 17.38 -19.16 -9.63
CA ASN A 139 16.97 -17.81 -9.99
C ASN A 139 16.90 -17.67 -11.52
N THR A 140 15.72 -17.29 -12.02
CA THR A 140 15.44 -17.16 -13.46
C THR A 140 15.70 -15.76 -14.00
N TYR A 141 16.00 -14.79 -13.14
CA TYR A 141 16.27 -13.41 -13.54
C TYR A 141 17.70 -13.26 -14.08
N PRO A 142 17.87 -12.57 -15.21
CA PRO A 142 19.19 -12.31 -15.76
C PRO A 142 19.98 -11.42 -14.80
N ASN A 143 21.29 -11.59 -14.79
CA ASN A 143 22.20 -10.76 -14.03
C ASN A 143 21.97 -10.73 -12.50
N ALA A 144 21.29 -11.75 -11.97
CA ALA A 144 21.07 -11.88 -10.54
C ALA A 144 22.39 -12.01 -9.76
N ILE A 145 22.42 -11.40 -8.58
CA ILE A 145 23.49 -11.54 -7.60
C ILE A 145 22.88 -12.07 -6.32
N ILE A 146 23.23 -13.30 -5.96
CA ILE A 146 22.90 -13.84 -4.64
C ILE A 146 24.11 -13.66 -3.74
N LEU A 147 23.93 -12.83 -2.71
CA LEU A 147 25.00 -12.43 -1.80
C LEU A 147 25.37 -13.56 -0.83
N PRO A 148 26.67 -13.70 -0.47
CA PRO A 148 27.12 -14.56 0.63
C PRO A 148 26.41 -14.25 1.94
N LYS A 149 26.57 -15.15 2.92
CA LYS A 149 26.07 -14.94 4.28
C LYS A 149 26.70 -13.69 4.91
N GLY A 150 25.90 -12.86 5.57
CA GLY A 150 26.40 -11.68 6.30
C GLY A 150 26.83 -11.99 7.73
N ASP A 151 27.70 -11.15 8.30
CA ASP A 151 28.20 -11.28 9.69
C ASP A 151 27.11 -11.28 10.76
N GLN A 152 25.99 -10.62 10.47
CA GLN A 152 24.88 -10.50 11.40
C GLN A 152 23.81 -11.57 11.20
N GLU A 153 23.93 -12.45 10.20
CA GLU A 153 22.90 -13.44 9.90
C GLU A 153 23.16 -14.77 10.63
N SER A 154 22.12 -15.28 11.29
CA SER A 154 22.04 -16.69 11.67
C SER A 154 21.82 -17.60 10.45
N ASP A 155 22.03 -18.90 10.62
CA ASP A 155 21.82 -19.89 9.55
C ASP A 155 20.37 -19.89 9.02
N ALA A 156 19.39 -19.75 9.92
CA ALA A 156 17.98 -19.69 9.56
C ALA A 156 17.62 -18.40 8.79
N GLU A 157 18.20 -17.27 9.19
CA GLU A 157 18.03 -16.00 8.47
C GLU A 157 18.65 -16.07 7.06
N PHE A 158 19.84 -16.67 6.94
CA PHE A 158 20.48 -16.90 5.64
C PHE A 158 19.63 -17.78 4.72
N GLU A 159 19.10 -18.89 5.21
CA GLU A 159 18.22 -19.75 4.42
C GLU A 159 16.92 -19.04 4.00
N SER A 160 16.30 -18.30 4.92
CA SER A 160 15.12 -17.47 4.62
C SER A 160 15.42 -16.49 3.50
N ARG A 161 16.58 -15.82 3.55
CA ARG A 161 17.03 -14.91 2.50
C ARG A 161 17.27 -15.58 1.16
N LEU A 162 17.92 -16.75 1.15
CA LEU A 162 18.15 -17.51 -0.08
C LEU A 162 16.83 -17.91 -0.75
N ASN A 163 15.80 -18.26 0.03
CA ASN A 163 14.49 -18.58 -0.53
C ASN A 163 13.84 -17.38 -1.21
N VAL A 164 13.95 -16.18 -0.64
CA VAL A 164 13.48 -14.94 -1.29
C VAL A 164 14.34 -14.62 -2.52
N ALA A 165 15.66 -14.76 -2.43
CA ALA A 165 16.60 -14.44 -3.50
C ALA A 165 16.47 -15.35 -4.73
N LYS A 166 15.84 -16.53 -4.63
CA LYS A 166 15.53 -17.37 -5.80
C LYS A 166 14.49 -16.76 -6.72
N GLU A 167 13.59 -15.95 -6.17
CA GLU A 167 12.41 -15.43 -6.89
C GLU A 167 12.40 -13.90 -7.00
N CYS A 168 13.46 -13.23 -6.53
CA CYS A 168 13.57 -11.78 -6.55
C CYS A 168 14.56 -11.30 -7.64
N PRO A 169 14.18 -10.31 -8.47
CA PRO A 169 15.11 -9.68 -9.43
C PRO A 169 16.06 -8.67 -8.76
N GLY A 170 15.66 -8.11 -7.62
CA GLY A 170 16.46 -7.15 -6.86
C GLY A 170 17.55 -7.83 -6.02
N LEU A 171 18.43 -7.01 -5.46
CA LEU A 171 19.43 -7.47 -4.52
C LEU A 171 18.76 -7.77 -3.17
N VAL A 172 18.81 -9.02 -2.71
CA VAL A 172 18.31 -9.34 -1.37
C VAL A 172 19.45 -9.21 -0.36
N LEU A 173 19.43 -8.10 0.38
CA LEU A 173 20.48 -7.72 1.32
C LEU A 173 20.45 -8.56 2.61
N PRO A 174 21.62 -8.92 3.17
CA PRO A 174 21.71 -9.61 4.46
C PRO A 174 21.16 -8.75 5.60
N ARG A 175 21.05 -9.32 6.80
CA ARG A 175 20.61 -8.58 7.99
C ARG A 175 21.57 -7.41 8.28
N GLY A 176 21.01 -6.21 8.40
CA GLY A 176 21.77 -5.03 8.80
C GLY A 176 22.07 -5.01 10.30
N LYS A 177 23.09 -4.26 10.71
CA LYS A 177 23.52 -4.11 12.12
C LYS A 177 22.45 -3.49 13.00
N SER A 178 21.59 -2.65 12.43
CA SER A 178 20.48 -2.00 13.14
C SER A 178 19.16 -2.77 13.07
N GLU A 179 19.14 -3.94 12.43
CA GLU A 179 17.98 -4.83 12.35
C GLU A 179 17.99 -5.87 13.47
N THR A 180 16.85 -6.03 14.14
CA THR A 180 16.57 -7.20 14.96
C THR A 180 16.14 -8.37 14.05
N ALA A 181 16.09 -9.58 14.60
CA ALA A 181 15.59 -10.75 13.87
C ALA A 181 14.15 -10.55 13.35
N ASP A 182 13.30 -9.87 14.12
CA ASP A 182 11.92 -9.57 13.72
C ASP A 182 11.86 -8.53 12.59
N HIS A 183 12.73 -7.51 12.63
CA HIS A 183 12.87 -6.54 11.54
C HIS A 183 13.30 -7.23 10.25
N PHE A 184 14.29 -8.11 10.34
CA PHE A 184 14.77 -8.89 9.20
C PHE A 184 13.68 -9.79 8.61
N LYS A 185 12.99 -10.56 9.47
CA LYS A 185 11.89 -11.43 9.05
C LYS A 185 10.78 -10.63 8.36
N PHE A 186 10.42 -9.48 8.93
CA PHE A 186 9.45 -8.57 8.32
C PHE A 186 9.91 -8.08 6.95
N ARG A 187 11.17 -7.62 6.83
CA ARG A 187 11.74 -7.18 5.56
C ARG A 187 11.77 -8.28 4.52
N MET A 188 12.14 -9.52 4.88
CA MET A 188 12.11 -10.65 3.95
C MET A 188 10.70 -10.93 3.42
N ALA A 189 9.68 -10.84 4.27
CA ALA A 189 8.28 -11.00 3.87
C ALA A 189 7.81 -9.89 2.90
N GLN A 190 8.32 -8.66 3.03
CA GLN A 190 8.05 -7.59 2.08
C GLN A 190 8.92 -7.70 0.82
N GLN A 191 10.18 -8.13 0.94
CA GLN A 191 11.09 -8.31 -0.18
C GLN A 191 10.58 -9.36 -1.16
N ALA A 192 9.95 -10.43 -0.67
CA ALA A 192 9.30 -11.45 -1.51
C ALA A 192 8.20 -10.88 -2.42
N LYS A 193 7.62 -9.72 -2.07
CA LYS A 193 6.60 -9.02 -2.87
C LYS A 193 7.18 -7.91 -3.73
N SER A 194 8.39 -7.45 -3.41
CA SER A 194 9.05 -6.32 -4.06
C SER A 194 9.95 -6.78 -5.19
N LYS A 195 9.91 -6.04 -6.30
CA LYS A 195 10.88 -6.21 -7.40
C LYS A 195 12.17 -5.43 -7.16
N GLN A 196 12.12 -4.44 -6.26
CA GLN A 196 13.28 -3.64 -5.89
C GLN A 196 13.87 -4.09 -4.56
N THR A 197 15.15 -3.80 -4.38
CA THR A 197 15.87 -4.03 -3.12
C THR A 197 15.20 -3.26 -1.99
N ILE A 198 14.88 -3.94 -0.89
CA ILE A 198 14.47 -3.28 0.35
C ILE A 198 15.71 -3.11 1.22
N MET A 199 16.06 -1.86 1.50
CA MET A 199 17.19 -1.52 2.36
C MET A 199 16.95 -1.98 3.81
N PRO A 200 17.98 -2.48 4.52
CA PRO A 200 17.93 -2.71 5.95
C PRO A 200 17.46 -1.49 6.75
N LYS A 201 17.03 -1.71 7.98
CA LYS A 201 16.70 -0.62 8.91
C LYS A 201 17.90 0.30 9.13
N GLY A 202 17.69 1.61 9.04
CA GLY A 202 18.72 2.60 9.36
C GLY A 202 19.01 2.70 10.87
N VAL A 203 20.20 3.20 11.22
CA VAL A 203 20.61 3.44 12.62
C VAL A 203 19.62 4.37 13.32
N ASP A 204 19.30 5.49 12.68
CA ASP A 204 18.44 6.54 13.23
C ASP A 204 16.96 6.34 12.91
N GLU A 205 16.60 5.24 12.22
CA GLU A 205 15.23 4.96 11.82
C GLU A 205 14.44 4.33 12.97
N SER A 206 13.25 4.87 13.31
CA SER A 206 12.36 4.23 14.28
C SER A 206 11.73 2.95 13.71
N GLU A 207 11.33 2.00 14.56
CA GLU A 207 10.69 0.75 14.11
C GLU A 207 9.41 1.01 13.29
N ARG A 208 8.57 1.94 13.76
CA ARG A 208 7.32 2.32 13.10
C ARG A 208 7.58 2.76 11.66
N ILE A 209 8.63 3.54 11.46
CA ILE A 209 8.95 4.09 10.15
C ILE A 209 9.64 3.08 9.26
N PHE A 210 10.54 2.26 9.80
CA PHE A 210 11.13 1.15 9.07
C PHE A 210 10.05 0.24 8.47
N LYS A 211 9.05 -0.14 9.30
CA LYS A 211 7.92 -0.95 8.85
C LYS A 211 7.14 -0.26 7.74
N LYS A 212 6.79 1.02 7.93
CA LYS A 212 6.08 1.83 6.92
C LYS A 212 6.86 1.92 5.60
N ARG A 213 8.18 2.13 5.64
CA ARG A 213 9.04 2.18 4.44
C ARG A 213 9.04 0.83 3.72
N ALA A 214 9.28 -0.27 4.43
CA ALA A 214 9.31 -1.60 3.85
C ALA A 214 7.95 -2.03 3.27
N GLU A 215 6.84 -1.60 3.87
CA GLU A 215 5.49 -1.80 3.32
C GLU A 215 5.22 -0.99 2.06
N ILE A 216 5.78 0.20 1.91
CA ILE A 216 5.56 1.01 0.70
C ILE A 216 6.47 0.54 -0.44
N GLN A 217 7.62 -0.06 -0.11
CA GLN A 217 8.63 -0.46 -1.09
C GLN A 217 8.11 -1.36 -2.22
N TYR A 218 7.14 -2.25 -1.96
CA TYR A 218 6.64 -3.17 -2.99
C TYR A 218 5.83 -2.46 -4.09
N VAL A 219 5.26 -1.27 -3.82
CA VAL A 219 4.54 -0.49 -4.85
C VAL A 219 5.48 0.38 -5.68
N CYS A 220 6.67 0.70 -5.17
CA CYS A 220 7.63 1.59 -5.83
C CYS A 220 8.51 0.86 -6.84
N ASN A 221 8.85 1.54 -7.94
CA ASN A 221 9.76 1.01 -8.97
C ASN A 221 11.25 1.36 -8.73
N PHE A 222 11.57 2.06 -7.64
CA PHE A 222 12.91 2.44 -7.18
C PHE A 222 13.12 1.99 -5.72
N THR A 223 14.36 1.99 -5.24
CA THR A 223 14.67 1.75 -3.82
C THR A 223 14.39 2.99 -2.98
N ILE A 224 13.55 2.86 -1.95
CA ILE A 224 13.30 3.93 -0.99
C ILE A 224 14.47 4.00 -0.01
N HIS A 225 15.17 5.13 -0.01
CA HIS A 225 16.28 5.37 0.91
C HIS A 225 15.79 5.39 2.38
N PRO A 226 16.52 4.78 3.33
CA PRO A 226 16.25 4.90 4.76
C PRO A 226 16.23 6.35 5.24
N PHE A 227 15.65 6.57 6.42
CA PHE A 227 15.67 7.86 7.11
C PHE A 227 17.10 8.40 7.24
N ASP A 228 17.32 9.67 6.89
CA ASP A 228 18.59 10.35 7.05
C ASP A 228 18.42 11.64 7.86
N ILE A 229 18.82 11.57 9.14
CA ILE A 229 18.70 12.68 10.09
C ILE A 229 19.49 13.94 9.66
N LYS A 230 20.49 13.83 8.79
CA LYS A 230 21.26 14.98 8.30
C LYS A 230 20.49 15.77 7.24
N ARG A 231 19.57 15.12 6.53
CA ARG A 231 18.85 15.69 5.36
C ARG A 231 17.37 15.93 5.64
N GLU A 232 16.76 15.18 6.54
CA GLU A 232 15.31 15.25 6.79
C GLU A 232 14.97 15.04 8.27
N THR A 233 13.83 15.59 8.70
CA THR A 233 13.21 15.29 9.98
C THR A 233 12.21 14.16 9.85
N GLU A 234 12.04 13.38 10.92
CA GLU A 234 11.21 12.17 10.91
C GLU A 234 9.73 12.47 10.56
N GLU A 235 9.13 13.42 11.28
CA GLU A 235 7.70 13.74 11.14
C GLU A 235 7.39 14.61 9.92
N GLN A 236 8.16 15.68 9.72
CA GLN A 236 7.78 16.72 8.74
C GLN A 236 8.32 16.44 7.35
N CYS A 237 9.36 15.61 7.22
CA CYS A 237 10.01 15.34 5.94
C CYS A 237 9.90 13.88 5.55
N PHE A 238 10.37 12.94 6.38
CA PHE A 238 10.44 11.55 5.96
C PHE A 238 9.06 10.86 5.87
N ASN A 239 8.19 11.07 6.86
CA ASN A 239 6.83 10.56 6.80
C ASN A 239 6.05 11.09 5.60
N VAL A 240 6.24 12.38 5.28
CA VAL A 240 5.65 13.02 4.09
C VAL A 240 6.24 12.41 2.82
N ARG A 241 7.56 12.15 2.79
CA ARG A 241 8.24 11.48 1.67
C ARG A 241 7.71 10.07 1.44
N LEU A 242 7.47 9.29 2.49
CA LEU A 242 6.86 7.97 2.39
C LEU A 242 5.43 8.04 1.82
N THR A 243 4.61 8.99 2.27
CA THR A 243 3.27 9.23 1.69
C THR A 243 3.38 9.61 0.21
N ALA A 244 4.27 10.54 -0.12
CA ALA A 244 4.52 10.96 -1.50
C ALA A 244 4.98 9.80 -2.39
N HIS A 245 5.86 8.91 -1.91
CA HIS A 245 6.30 7.72 -2.65
C HIS A 245 5.18 6.71 -2.89
N ARG A 246 4.22 6.60 -1.96
CA ARG A 246 3.05 5.73 -2.15
C ARG A 246 2.18 6.20 -3.31
N GLU A 247 2.04 7.52 -3.48
CA GLU A 247 1.26 8.12 -4.57
C GLU A 247 2.04 8.25 -5.87
N LEU A 248 3.32 8.64 -5.78
CA LEU A 248 4.25 8.81 -6.89
C LEU A 248 5.21 7.62 -6.97
N CYS A 249 4.66 6.41 -7.07
CA CYS A 249 5.43 5.16 -6.99
C CYS A 249 6.45 4.95 -8.12
N MET A 250 6.42 5.80 -9.14
CA MET A 250 7.35 5.80 -10.28
C MET A 250 8.44 6.87 -10.20
N ILE A 251 8.33 7.80 -9.25
CA ILE A 251 9.20 8.98 -9.16
C ILE A 251 9.97 8.92 -7.83
N PRO A 252 11.29 8.70 -7.89
CA PRO A 252 12.11 8.77 -6.69
C PRO A 252 12.17 10.23 -6.21
N ILE A 253 12.21 10.41 -4.89
CA ILE A 253 12.23 11.69 -4.17
C ILE A 253 13.41 11.62 -3.21
N GLU A 254 14.32 12.59 -3.32
CA GLU A 254 15.53 12.60 -2.51
C GLU A 254 15.21 12.93 -1.04
N PRO A 255 15.92 12.35 -0.06
CA PRO A 255 15.87 12.81 1.32
C PRO A 255 16.08 14.34 1.41
N GLY A 256 15.14 15.04 2.03
CA GLY A 256 15.20 16.50 2.20
C GLY A 256 14.69 17.36 1.04
N ASP A 257 14.15 16.78 -0.05
CA ASP A 257 13.62 17.57 -1.18
C ASP A 257 12.28 18.26 -0.84
N MET A 258 12.37 19.41 -0.17
CA MET A 258 11.21 20.20 0.21
C MET A 258 10.45 20.82 -0.97
N SER A 259 11.01 20.84 -2.19
CA SER A 259 10.31 21.42 -3.33
C SER A 259 9.10 20.57 -3.74
N VAL A 260 9.25 19.25 -3.64
CA VAL A 260 8.19 18.26 -3.90
C VAL A 260 7.34 18.05 -2.65
N LEU A 261 7.99 17.89 -1.48
CA LEU A 261 7.30 17.50 -0.24
C LEU A 261 6.36 18.57 0.30
N LYS A 262 6.55 19.85 -0.03
CA LYS A 262 5.65 20.94 0.42
C LYS A 262 4.18 20.72 0.06
N LYS A 263 3.89 20.16 -1.12
CA LYS A 263 2.51 19.90 -1.57
C LYS A 263 1.86 18.82 -0.72
N PHE A 264 2.53 17.68 -0.57
CA PHE A 264 2.09 16.58 0.27
C PHE A 264 1.98 16.98 1.74
N ALA A 265 2.91 17.79 2.26
CA ALA A 265 2.84 18.30 3.62
C ALA A 265 1.62 19.21 3.83
N ALA A 266 1.27 20.03 2.84
CA ALA A 266 0.09 20.88 2.90
C ALA A 266 -1.22 20.06 2.82
N GLU A 267 -1.24 19.01 1.99
CA GLU A 267 -2.37 18.08 1.88
C GLU A 267 -2.56 17.28 3.17
N ILE A 268 -1.50 16.70 3.74
CA ILE A 268 -1.55 16.00 5.04
C ILE A 268 -2.05 16.94 6.14
N LYS A 269 -1.55 18.18 6.18
CA LYS A 269 -2.06 19.19 7.13
C LYS A 269 -3.52 19.51 6.88
N LYS A 270 -3.95 19.65 5.63
CA LYS A 270 -5.34 19.91 5.27
C LYS A 270 -6.21 18.74 5.74
N GLU A 271 -5.86 17.51 5.40
CA GLU A 271 -6.57 16.31 5.86
C GLU A 271 -6.64 16.24 7.39
N ALA A 272 -5.54 16.48 8.11
CA ALA A 272 -5.53 16.54 9.57
C ALA A 272 -6.38 17.69 10.15
N THR A 273 -6.59 18.77 9.38
CA THR A 273 -7.46 19.90 9.77
C THR A 273 -8.93 19.61 9.45
N TYR A 274 -9.21 18.81 8.42
CA TYR A 274 -10.55 18.33 8.07
C TYR A 274 -10.98 17.11 8.88
N ASP A 275 -10.04 16.42 9.52
CA ASP A 275 -10.27 15.51 10.64
C ASP A 275 -10.62 16.33 11.90
N VAL A 276 -11.56 17.28 11.74
CA VAL A 276 -12.21 17.99 12.83
C VAL A 276 -12.89 16.94 13.67
N ASP A 277 -12.20 16.58 14.76
CA ASP A 277 -12.63 15.75 15.90
C ASP A 277 -14.07 15.23 15.76
N ALA A 278 -14.24 14.12 15.06
CA ALA A 278 -15.50 13.37 15.07
C ALA A 278 -15.94 13.07 16.52
N SER A 279 -14.98 12.99 17.43
CA SER A 279 -15.12 12.95 18.89
C SER A 279 -15.79 14.21 19.47
N GLN A 280 -15.32 15.42 19.13
CA GLN A 280 -15.90 16.69 19.59
C GLN A 280 -17.27 16.96 18.95
N LEU A 281 -17.47 16.57 17.69
CA LEU A 281 -18.77 16.68 17.04
C LEU A 281 -19.79 15.74 17.70
N ASN A 282 -19.40 14.50 18.00
CA ASN A 282 -20.23 13.55 18.72
C ASN A 282 -20.48 13.97 20.18
N ALA A 283 -19.50 14.56 20.85
CA ALA A 283 -19.65 15.10 22.21
C ALA A 283 -20.66 16.27 22.25
N LYS A 284 -20.60 17.18 21.28
CA LYS A 284 -21.61 18.25 21.15
C LYS A 284 -22.99 17.70 20.83
N LEU A 285 -23.08 16.66 20.00
CA LEU A 285 -24.35 16.01 19.66
C LEU A 285 -24.97 15.26 20.85
N GLU A 286 -24.14 14.69 21.73
CA GLU A 286 -24.54 14.11 23.02
C GLU A 286 -25.05 15.19 23.98
N GLU A 287 -24.31 16.30 24.15
CA GLU A 287 -24.73 17.41 25.01
C GLU A 287 -26.06 18.03 24.53
N GLU A 288 -26.22 18.21 23.21
CA GLU A 288 -27.45 18.77 22.64
C GLU A 288 -28.65 17.82 22.80
N LYS A 289 -28.44 16.50 22.74
CA LYS A 289 -29.47 15.50 23.05
C LYS A 289 -29.87 15.53 24.52
N GLN A 290 -28.91 15.62 25.44
CA GLN A 290 -29.18 15.67 26.88
C GLN A 290 -29.95 16.94 27.26
N GLN A 291 -29.60 18.09 26.68
CA GLN A 291 -30.35 19.34 26.86
C GLN A 291 -31.79 19.23 26.34
N LEU A 292 -31.99 18.56 25.20
CA LEU A 292 -33.31 18.39 24.60
C LEU A 292 -34.19 17.39 25.37
N GLU A 293 -33.59 16.38 26.02
CA GLU A 293 -34.29 15.50 26.97
C GLU A 293 -34.64 16.22 28.27
N ALA A 294 -33.73 17.02 28.84
CA ALA A 294 -34.01 17.82 30.03
C ALA A 294 -35.16 18.82 29.78
N ALA A 295 -35.15 19.51 28.64
CA ALA A 295 -36.23 20.42 28.25
C ALA A 295 -37.58 19.71 28.04
N LYS A 296 -37.57 18.46 27.58
CA LYS A 296 -38.79 17.64 27.48
C LYS A 296 -39.32 17.23 28.85
N ALA A 297 -38.42 16.86 29.77
CA ALA A 297 -38.78 16.49 31.14
C ALA A 297 -39.39 17.68 31.89
N GLU A 298 -38.79 18.87 31.81
CA GLU A 298 -39.35 20.09 32.42
C GLU A 298 -40.73 20.44 31.84
N LYS A 299 -40.91 20.29 30.52
CA LYS A 299 -42.20 20.54 29.86
C LYS A 299 -43.26 19.53 30.27
N GLU A 300 -42.89 18.27 30.51
CA GLU A 300 -43.80 17.26 31.04
C GLU A 300 -44.16 17.52 32.50
N GLU A 301 -43.21 17.94 33.33
CA GLU A 301 -43.43 18.28 34.72
C GLU A 301 -44.33 19.52 34.87
N ALA A 302 -44.10 20.57 34.08
CA ALA A 302 -44.98 21.73 34.01
C ALA A 302 -46.42 21.35 33.60
N ARG A 303 -46.57 20.38 32.68
CA ARG A 303 -47.87 19.88 32.25
C ARG A 303 -48.56 19.01 33.31
N ARG A 304 -47.80 18.29 34.14
CA ARG A 304 -48.33 17.56 35.31
C ARG A 304 -48.77 18.52 36.41
N GLN A 305 -48.00 19.57 36.67
CA GLN A 305 -48.36 20.61 37.64
C GLN A 305 -49.60 21.39 37.20
N SER A 306 -49.72 21.74 35.93
CA SER A 306 -50.93 22.40 35.40
C SER A 306 -52.16 21.47 35.45
N ALA A 307 -51.98 20.17 35.22
CA ALA A 307 -53.06 19.18 35.34
C ALA A 307 -53.48 18.96 36.80
N ALA A 308 -52.55 19.01 37.76
CA ALA A 308 -52.83 18.94 39.19
C ALA A 308 -53.59 20.20 39.66
N ALA A 309 -53.15 21.39 39.24
CA ALA A 309 -53.85 22.65 39.53
C ALA A 309 -55.27 22.67 38.95
N SER A 310 -55.48 22.13 37.74
CA SER A 310 -56.81 22.00 37.14
C SER A 310 -57.71 21.00 37.88
N LYS A 311 -57.15 19.92 38.43
CA LYS A 311 -57.91 18.98 39.29
C LYS A 311 -58.28 19.59 40.65
N GLN A 312 -57.44 20.46 41.19
CA GLN A 312 -57.69 21.16 42.45
C GLN A 312 -58.75 22.25 42.26
N ALA A 313 -58.69 23.01 41.16
CA ALA A 313 -59.73 23.96 40.78
C ALA A 313 -61.11 23.29 40.54
N LYS A 314 -61.15 22.07 39.97
CA LYS A 314 -62.38 21.27 39.85
C LYS A 314 -62.87 20.67 41.18
N SER A 315 -61.99 20.53 42.17
CA SER A 315 -62.34 20.12 43.54
C SER A 315 -62.96 21.29 44.31
N ASP A 316 -62.45 22.50 44.08
CA ASP A 316 -62.95 23.72 44.71
C ASP A 316 -64.27 24.19 44.06
N GLN A 317 -64.45 23.99 42.74
CA GLN A 317 -65.74 24.15 42.04
C GLN A 317 -66.76 23.03 42.30
N ALA A 318 -66.39 21.93 42.98
CA ALA A 318 -67.33 20.86 43.35
C ALA A 318 -67.84 21.02 44.81
N ARG A 319 -67.49 22.13 45.47
CA ARG A 319 -67.83 22.41 46.87
C ARG A 319 -68.72 23.65 47.05
N GLU A 320 -68.93 24.41 45.97
CA GLU A 320 -69.96 25.43 45.80
C GLU A 320 -70.67 25.05 44.49
N GLU A 321 -72.01 24.97 44.46
CA GLU A 321 -72.89 24.39 43.40
C GLU A 321 -73.08 22.85 43.55
N ASP A 322 -74.23 22.28 43.91
CA ASP A 322 -75.59 22.81 44.05
C ASP A 322 -76.43 21.91 44.98
N GLU A 323 -77.11 22.55 45.94
CA GLU A 323 -78.53 22.30 46.15
C GLU A 323 -79.27 23.02 45.01
N LEU A 324 -80.17 22.29 44.35
CA LEU A 324 -81.30 22.73 43.52
C LEU A 324 -81.19 22.61 42.00
N ASP A 325 -82.28 22.04 41.50
CA ASP A 325 -82.89 22.15 40.18
C ASP A 325 -82.41 21.23 39.05
N GLU A 326 -83.05 20.05 39.11
CA GLU A 326 -83.52 19.26 37.97
C GLU A 326 -84.14 20.14 36.86
N GLU A 327 -83.39 20.54 35.83
CA GLU A 327 -83.95 20.67 34.46
C GLU A 327 -82.96 20.78 33.28
N GLU A 328 -81.64 20.61 33.46
CA GLU A 328 -80.68 20.77 32.33
C GLU A 328 -80.02 19.47 31.81
N ALA A 329 -80.46 18.29 32.27
CA ALA A 329 -79.84 17.01 31.91
C ALA A 329 -80.20 16.43 30.52
N GLN A 330 -81.00 17.12 29.71
CA GLN A 330 -81.41 16.64 28.38
C GLN A 330 -80.77 17.38 27.19
N LYS A 331 -80.15 18.56 27.39
CA LYS A 331 -79.41 19.24 26.30
C LYS A 331 -77.94 18.85 26.21
N GLU A 332 -77.31 18.49 27.32
CA GLU A 332 -75.87 18.13 27.33
C GLU A 332 -75.57 16.76 26.69
N LYS A 333 -76.54 15.83 26.67
CA LYS A 333 -76.35 14.52 26.03
C LYS A 333 -76.30 14.62 24.50
N GLU A 334 -77.09 15.51 23.88
CA GLU A 334 -77.02 15.73 22.43
C GLU A 334 -75.75 16.49 22.01
N GLU A 335 -75.24 17.40 22.85
CA GLU A 335 -74.00 18.12 22.54
C GLU A 335 -72.76 17.22 22.71
N HIS A 336 -72.78 16.30 23.67
CA HIS A 336 -71.71 15.32 23.87
C HIS A 336 -71.67 14.26 22.75
N GLU A 337 -72.82 13.82 22.22
CA GLU A 337 -72.86 12.91 21.06
C GLU A 337 -72.37 13.58 19.77
N LYS A 338 -72.72 14.86 19.55
CA LYS A 338 -72.19 15.64 18.41
C LYS A 338 -70.68 15.87 18.52
N LYS A 339 -70.15 16.13 19.72
CA LYS A 339 -68.70 16.26 19.95
C LYS A 339 -67.96 14.92 19.77
N MET A 340 -68.58 13.79 20.11
CA MET A 340 -67.97 12.46 19.91
C MET A 340 -67.94 12.06 18.43
N GLN A 341 -69.00 12.38 17.66
CA GLN A 341 -69.02 12.17 16.21
C GLN A 341 -68.00 13.07 15.48
N ALA A 342 -67.88 14.34 15.87
CA ALA A 342 -66.87 15.25 15.30
C ALA A 342 -65.43 14.79 15.58
N MET A 343 -65.17 14.19 16.75
CA MET A 343 -63.85 13.67 17.10
C MET A 343 -63.49 12.39 16.33
N LEU A 344 -64.47 11.52 16.07
CA LEU A 344 -64.31 10.33 15.22
C LEU A 344 -64.09 10.70 13.75
N GLU A 345 -64.70 11.78 13.29
CA GLU A 345 -64.53 12.30 11.93
C GLU A 345 -63.15 12.96 11.75
N GLN A 346 -62.68 13.74 12.73
CA GLN A 346 -61.31 14.25 12.77
C GLN A 346 -60.24 13.15 12.85
N GLN A 347 -60.50 12.06 13.59
CA GLN A 347 -59.57 10.92 13.61
C GLN A 347 -59.56 10.16 12.27
N LYS A 348 -60.68 10.08 11.56
CA LYS A 348 -60.73 9.52 10.21
C LYS A 348 -60.03 10.42 9.19
N GLU A 349 -60.17 11.74 9.30
CA GLU A 349 -59.43 12.69 8.46
C GLU A 349 -57.92 12.68 8.74
N ALA A 350 -57.51 12.56 10.00
CA ALA A 350 -56.09 12.43 10.37
C ALA A 350 -55.49 11.10 9.90
N ALA A 351 -56.25 10.00 9.95
CA ALA A 351 -55.83 8.70 9.41
C ALA A 351 -55.76 8.71 7.88
N ALA A 352 -56.69 9.41 7.21
CA ALA A 352 -56.67 9.61 5.76
C ALA A 352 -55.51 10.51 5.32
N ALA A 353 -55.20 11.58 6.07
CA ALA A 353 -54.05 12.44 5.83
C ALA A 353 -52.71 11.70 6.04
N LYS A 354 -52.65 10.79 7.02
CA LYS A 354 -51.47 9.95 7.26
C LYS A 354 -51.27 8.90 6.15
N LYS A 355 -52.35 8.29 5.65
CA LYS A 355 -52.30 7.42 4.46
C LYS A 355 -51.89 8.18 3.19
N LYS A 356 -52.38 9.41 3.01
CA LYS A 356 -52.00 10.27 1.88
C LYS A 356 -50.55 10.71 1.97
N ALA A 357 -50.04 11.00 3.18
CA ALA A 357 -48.62 11.31 3.42
C ALA A 357 -47.70 10.09 3.25
N GLU A 358 -48.17 8.88 3.59
CA GLU A 358 -47.44 7.63 3.31
C GLU A 358 -47.43 7.29 1.81
N GLU A 359 -48.53 7.53 1.08
CA GLU A 359 -48.56 7.40 -0.39
C GLU A 359 -47.70 8.49 -1.09
N GLU A 360 -47.64 9.70 -0.54
CA GLU A 360 -46.79 10.78 -1.06
C GLU A 360 -45.30 10.56 -0.73
N ALA A 361 -44.99 9.91 0.40
CA ALA A 361 -43.64 9.45 0.74
C ALA A 361 -43.22 8.21 -0.07
N ALA A 362 -44.17 7.33 -0.42
CA ALA A 362 -43.93 6.19 -1.32
C ALA A 362 -43.73 6.65 -2.77
N ASN A 363 -44.46 7.68 -3.23
CA ASN A 363 -44.25 8.30 -4.55
C ASN A 363 -42.96 9.14 -4.62
N ARG A 364 -42.49 9.72 -3.51
CA ARG A 364 -41.16 10.36 -3.45
C ARG A 364 -39.98 9.39 -3.55
N LYS A 365 -40.21 8.07 -3.41
CA LYS A 365 -39.19 7.04 -3.70
C LYS A 365 -39.14 6.60 -5.18
N GLN A 366 -39.95 7.19 -6.06
CA GLN A 366 -39.97 6.83 -7.49
C GLN A 366 -39.49 7.91 -8.48
N SER A 367 -38.94 9.03 -8.02
CA SER A 367 -38.35 10.02 -8.93
C SER A 367 -37.08 10.65 -8.36
N PHE A 368 -35.94 10.07 -8.70
CA PHE A 368 -34.65 10.68 -9.10
C PHE A 368 -33.50 9.74 -8.75
N ASP A 369 -33.21 8.79 -9.64
CA ASP A 369 -31.88 8.15 -9.75
C ASP A 369 -31.44 8.28 -11.21
N GLU A 370 -31.25 9.51 -11.67
CA GLU A 370 -30.40 9.78 -12.82
C GLU A 370 -28.97 9.89 -12.28
N GLU A 371 -28.27 8.77 -12.22
CA GLU A 371 -26.86 8.77 -11.84
C GLU A 371 -26.04 9.26 -13.03
N SER A 372 -25.39 10.41 -12.84
CA SER A 372 -24.41 10.93 -13.78
C SER A 372 -23.10 10.15 -13.63
N ILE A 373 -22.67 9.47 -14.69
CA ILE A 373 -21.41 8.73 -14.71
C ILE A 373 -20.43 9.43 -15.64
N SER A 374 -19.24 9.75 -15.13
CA SER A 374 -18.14 10.26 -15.95
C SER A 374 -17.61 9.14 -16.86
N PHE A 375 -17.79 9.31 -18.16
CA PHE A 375 -17.43 8.32 -19.19
C PHE A 375 -15.90 8.16 -19.33
N SER A 376 -15.15 9.23 -19.07
CA SER A 376 -13.69 9.26 -19.09
C SER A 376 -13.07 8.46 -17.94
N THR A 377 -13.68 8.47 -16.75
CA THR A 377 -13.12 7.83 -15.54
C THR A 377 -13.56 6.39 -15.33
N ILE A 378 -14.78 6.01 -15.73
CA ILE A 378 -15.28 4.64 -15.48
C ILE A 378 -14.55 3.60 -16.34
N GLY A 379 -13.99 2.57 -15.71
CA GLY A 379 -13.33 1.45 -16.40
C GLY A 379 -14.29 0.61 -17.25
N PHE A 380 -13.78 -0.11 -18.25
CA PHE A 380 -14.61 -0.89 -19.18
C PHE A 380 -15.37 -2.03 -18.48
N MET A 381 -14.71 -2.80 -17.60
CA MET A 381 -15.34 -3.88 -16.83
C MET A 381 -16.35 -3.37 -15.78
N PRO A 382 -16.04 -2.31 -15.00
CA PRO A 382 -17.02 -1.64 -14.14
C PRO A 382 -18.28 -1.20 -14.89
N LEU A 383 -18.13 -0.59 -16.07
CA LEU A 383 -19.26 -0.16 -16.89
C LEU A 383 -20.12 -1.34 -17.36
N LYS A 384 -19.52 -2.48 -17.76
CA LYS A 384 -20.27 -3.71 -18.08
C LYS A 384 -21.10 -4.19 -16.91
N LYS A 385 -20.52 -4.23 -15.71
CA LYS A 385 -21.20 -4.68 -14.49
C LYS A 385 -22.39 -3.78 -14.16
N LEU A 386 -22.19 -2.47 -14.22
CA LEU A 386 -23.22 -1.47 -13.94
C LEU A 386 -24.39 -1.56 -14.92
N LEU A 387 -24.13 -1.78 -16.21
CA LEU A 387 -25.19 -1.98 -17.21
C LEU A 387 -26.01 -3.26 -16.96
N MET A 388 -25.36 -4.36 -16.55
CA MET A 388 -26.07 -5.59 -16.18
C MET A 388 -26.94 -5.39 -14.94
N GLU A 389 -26.45 -4.68 -13.93
CA GLU A 389 -27.21 -4.34 -12.71
C GLU A 389 -28.44 -3.46 -13.02
N ARG A 390 -28.38 -2.67 -14.11
CA ARG A 390 -29.48 -1.82 -14.59
C ARG A 390 -30.37 -2.49 -15.64
N GLY A 391 -30.26 -3.82 -15.79
CA GLY A 391 -31.19 -4.62 -16.59
C GLY A 391 -30.82 -4.79 -18.07
N VAL A 392 -29.60 -4.41 -18.48
CA VAL A 392 -29.13 -4.73 -19.84
C VAL A 392 -28.81 -6.22 -19.95
N PRO A 393 -29.31 -6.94 -20.98
CA PRO A 393 -29.01 -8.35 -21.19
C PRO A 393 -27.51 -8.64 -21.28
N LYS A 394 -27.05 -9.70 -20.61
CA LYS A 394 -25.63 -10.09 -20.57
C LYS A 394 -25.03 -10.22 -21.97
N ASP A 395 -25.76 -10.80 -22.91
CA ASP A 395 -25.28 -11.05 -24.28
C ASP A 395 -25.00 -9.73 -25.04
N ALA A 396 -25.79 -8.68 -24.79
CA ALA A 396 -25.58 -7.36 -25.38
C ALA A 396 -24.37 -6.63 -24.77
N VAL A 397 -24.11 -6.83 -23.47
CA VAL A 397 -22.98 -6.21 -22.76
C VAL A 397 -21.65 -6.91 -23.10
N PHE A 398 -21.65 -8.24 -23.17
CA PHE A 398 -20.43 -9.02 -23.42
C PHE A 398 -19.99 -9.00 -24.90
N SER A 399 -20.91 -8.79 -25.84
CA SER A 399 -20.60 -8.63 -27.27
C SER A 399 -19.94 -7.28 -27.62
N CYS A 400 -19.96 -6.30 -26.72
CA CYS A 400 -19.30 -5.00 -26.93
C CYS A 400 -17.77 -5.10 -26.75
N SER A 401 -17.03 -4.53 -27.71
CA SER A 401 -15.55 -4.53 -27.77
C SER A 401 -14.89 -3.29 -27.13
N ASN A 402 -15.63 -2.19 -26.95
CA ASN A 402 -15.10 -0.94 -26.41
C ASN A 402 -16.15 -0.14 -25.59
N LYS A 403 -15.71 0.86 -24.82
CA LYS A 403 -16.58 1.67 -23.94
C LYS A 403 -17.66 2.44 -24.72
N VAL A 404 -17.37 2.86 -25.95
CA VAL A 404 -18.31 3.65 -26.78
C VAL A 404 -19.50 2.79 -27.19
N ALA A 405 -19.27 1.53 -27.57
CA ALA A 405 -20.33 0.58 -27.85
C ALA A 405 -21.22 0.32 -26.61
N LEU A 406 -20.66 0.33 -25.40
CA LEU A 406 -21.45 0.21 -24.17
C LEU A 406 -22.34 1.43 -23.91
N LYS A 407 -21.88 2.64 -24.25
CA LYS A 407 -22.68 3.88 -24.19
C LYS A 407 -23.89 3.81 -25.11
N GLU A 408 -23.70 3.27 -26.32
CA GLU A 408 -24.80 3.07 -27.29
C GLU A 408 -25.78 1.98 -26.85
N VAL A 409 -25.28 0.87 -26.28
CA VAL A 409 -26.14 -0.20 -25.74
C VAL A 409 -26.95 0.30 -24.55
N ALA A 410 -26.37 1.11 -23.67
CA ALA A 410 -27.08 1.73 -22.57
C ALA A 410 -28.25 2.61 -23.06
N ALA A 411 -28.02 3.39 -24.12
CA ALA A 411 -29.06 4.21 -24.75
C ALA A 411 -30.17 3.36 -25.39
N LYS A 412 -29.82 2.24 -26.06
CA LYS A 412 -30.78 1.32 -26.69
C LYS A 412 -31.68 0.61 -25.69
N HIS A 413 -31.18 0.34 -24.47
CA HIS A 413 -31.92 -0.37 -23.43
C HIS A 413 -32.58 0.56 -22.41
N ASN A 414 -32.67 1.86 -22.70
CA ASN A 414 -33.34 2.87 -21.86
C ASN A 414 -32.80 2.90 -20.41
N CYS A 415 -31.49 2.68 -20.25
CA CYS A 415 -30.85 2.77 -18.94
C CYS A 415 -30.86 4.24 -18.47
N LYS A 416 -31.34 4.47 -17.25
CA LYS A 416 -31.35 5.79 -16.58
C LYS A 416 -29.92 6.21 -16.14
N ILE A 417 -28.97 6.22 -17.06
CA ILE A 417 -27.58 6.61 -16.84
C ILE A 417 -27.29 7.79 -17.76
N VAL A 418 -26.89 8.92 -17.18
CA VAL A 418 -26.44 10.09 -17.94
C VAL A 418 -24.93 10.04 -18.00
N PHE A 419 -24.37 9.89 -19.20
CA PHE A 419 -22.92 9.93 -19.40
C PHE A 419 -22.45 11.38 -19.52
N ILE A 420 -21.64 11.83 -18.56
CA ILE A 420 -20.92 13.10 -18.60
C ILE A 420 -19.51 12.81 -19.12
N ASP A 421 -19.00 13.61 -20.05
CA ASP A 421 -17.67 13.39 -20.63
C ASP A 421 -16.52 13.73 -19.64
#